data_AF-A0A166BUB5-F1
#
_entry.id   AF-A0A166BUB5-F1
#
_cell.length_a   1.000
_cell.length_b   1.000
_cell.length_c   1.000
_cell.angle_alpha   90.00
_cell.angle_beta   90.00
_cell.angle_gamma   90.00
#
_symmetry.space_group_name_H-M   'P 1'
#
loop_
_entity.id
_entity.type
_entity.pdbx_description
1 polymer ?
#
loop_
_entity_poly.entity_id
_entity_poly.type
_entity_poly.pdbx_seq_one_letter_code
_entity_poly.pdbx_strand_id
1 'polypeptide(L)'
;MVLANVSTHDFDLFLSILYPTSFGVHPASTVEEWSGILYLADKWSFLSIRTLAIAQMAPIASPIDNIVFGRLYDINEWLIGAYQVVCTRLDALTLEEGRRLGVDDAIRINSIRQDFCFVRVSEASPKLCEEDIESRFGLAMQMEHSASRESMKNVANGLKPYNAAEATSKKEEAAKAAAIERKKRAQEAADKQAKDLEDKRVQDQREAEATSKKEADAKAAEIEQKKKREQEAADKKMKDMEEKKVREQREAVAADIERKKTEAAAAAAKHQKDEAEQKARESQEKKIQDKCETRRKLKEDGEAKAPIKSSKSKEKAKPTAAMSGISDTSIDTAANEQEDWSKLDAWDRRCRKKAKIEKERDTEELADLVKQMKQQLADEVKAAEGGATQQGAGGTSDVSITEQNGTSGVSKTSIGTPAIKKDDWSHLTPSERYEKKLGRIDREYWDENRAEEAAKHAAELLEKAKQQMADEAKAVEEAAAQ
;
A
#
# COMPACT_ATOMS: atom_id res chain seq x y z
N MET A 1 -7.62 -12.23 35.83
CA MET A 1 -6.83 -13.45 35.57
C MET A 1 -6.57 -13.47 34.06
N VAL A 2 -5.36 -13.18 33.62
CA VAL A 2 -5.01 -13.07 32.18
C VAL A 2 -4.20 -14.30 31.81
N LEU A 3 -4.66 -15.05 30.80
CA LEU A 3 -3.90 -16.16 30.24
C LEU A 3 -2.74 -15.58 29.41
N ALA A 4 -1.51 -15.70 29.91
CA ALA A 4 -0.34 -15.28 29.17
C ALA A 4 -0.11 -16.18 27.94
N ASN A 5 0.26 -15.57 26.81
CA ASN A 5 0.57 -16.26 25.55
C ASN A 5 -0.61 -17.01 24.91
N VAL A 6 -1.81 -16.43 24.97
CA VAL A 6 -3.00 -16.89 24.23
C VAL A 6 -3.64 -15.68 23.56
N SER A 7 -3.89 -15.77 22.25
CA SER A 7 -4.67 -14.78 21.50
C SER A 7 -6.09 -14.74 22.06
N THR A 8 -6.62 -13.55 22.34
CA THR A 8 -7.99 -13.40 22.83
C THR A 8 -9.01 -13.91 21.82
N HIS A 9 -8.70 -13.79 20.52
CA HIS A 9 -9.55 -14.25 19.44
C HIS A 9 -9.60 -15.79 19.37
N ASP A 10 -8.45 -16.45 19.39
CA ASP A 10 -8.36 -17.92 19.34
C ASP A 10 -9.03 -18.54 20.58
N PHE A 11 -8.92 -17.87 21.73
CA PHE A 11 -9.59 -18.31 22.95
C PHE A 11 -11.11 -18.19 22.85
N ASP A 12 -11.62 -17.10 22.28
CA ASP A 12 -13.06 -16.91 22.06
C ASP A 12 -13.62 -17.98 21.11
N LEU A 13 -12.90 -18.26 20.02
CA LEU A 13 -13.22 -19.35 19.10
C LEU A 13 -13.20 -20.72 19.78
N PHE A 14 -12.19 -20.99 20.61
CA PHE A 14 -12.13 -22.23 21.38
C PHE A 14 -13.30 -22.35 22.37
N LEU A 15 -13.67 -21.26 23.05
CA LEU A 15 -14.82 -21.22 23.96
C LEU A 15 -16.14 -21.41 23.21
N SER A 16 -16.27 -20.88 21.98
CA SER A 16 -17.46 -21.07 21.16
C SER A 16 -17.71 -22.54 20.79
N ILE A 17 -16.65 -23.36 20.73
CA ILE A 17 -16.76 -24.80 20.50
C ILE A 17 -17.17 -25.52 21.78
N LEU A 18 -16.67 -25.08 22.94
CA LEU A 18 -17.04 -25.63 24.24
C LEU A 18 -18.45 -25.24 24.68
N TYR A 19 -18.88 -24.04 24.34
CA TYR A 19 -20.17 -23.44 24.68
C TYR A 19 -20.90 -23.00 23.40
N PRO A 20 -21.34 -23.95 22.56
CA PRO A 20 -21.96 -23.62 21.29
C PRO A 20 -23.34 -23.00 21.50
N THR A 21 -23.59 -21.87 20.84
CA THR A 21 -24.92 -21.26 20.75
C THR A 21 -25.88 -22.12 19.92
N SER A 22 -25.35 -22.86 18.94
CA SER A 22 -26.07 -23.82 18.12
C SER A 22 -25.21 -25.06 17.86
N PHE A 23 -25.78 -26.25 18.06
CA PHE A 23 -25.07 -27.51 17.87
C PHE A 23 -24.81 -27.77 16.37
N GLY A 24 -23.57 -28.08 16.02
CA GLY A 24 -23.17 -28.46 14.65
C GLY A 24 -22.81 -27.29 13.73
N VAL A 25 -22.93 -26.04 14.18
CA VAL A 25 -22.41 -24.87 13.46
C VAL A 25 -21.19 -24.37 14.21
N HIS A 26 -20.04 -24.35 13.52
CA HIS A 26 -18.80 -23.84 14.07
C HIS A 26 -18.55 -22.44 13.51
N PRO A 27 -18.20 -21.45 14.34
CA PRO A 27 -17.93 -20.10 13.86
C PRO A 27 -16.58 -20.00 13.13
N ALA A 28 -15.67 -20.94 13.35
CA ALA A 28 -14.42 -21.03 12.61
C ALA A 28 -14.65 -21.64 11.22
N SER A 29 -14.14 -20.95 10.20
CA SER A 29 -14.27 -21.34 8.79
C SER A 29 -12.93 -21.34 8.04
N THR A 30 -11.92 -20.66 8.59
CA THR A 30 -10.60 -20.52 7.96
C THR A 30 -9.55 -21.43 8.60
N VAL A 31 -8.48 -21.73 7.85
CA VAL A 31 -7.37 -22.58 8.34
C VAL A 31 -6.69 -21.92 9.54
N GLU A 32 -6.55 -20.60 9.52
CA GLU A 32 -5.96 -19.80 10.58
C GLU A 32 -6.76 -19.92 11.89
N GLU A 33 -8.08 -19.76 11.83
CA GLU A 33 -8.97 -19.90 12.99
C GLU A 33 -8.91 -21.31 13.57
N TRP A 34 -9.00 -22.34 12.72
CA TRP A 34 -8.91 -23.72 13.17
C TRP A 34 -7.52 -24.08 13.71
N SER A 35 -6.45 -23.47 13.19
CA SER A 35 -5.09 -23.67 13.70
C SER A 35 -4.91 -23.13 15.12
N GLY A 36 -5.56 -22.00 15.45
CA GLY A 36 -5.58 -21.44 16.81
C GLY A 36 -6.37 -22.33 17.77
N ILE A 37 -7.52 -22.84 17.34
CA ILE A 37 -8.32 -23.81 18.09
C ILE A 37 -7.51 -25.09 18.35
N LEU A 38 -6.84 -25.63 17.32
CA LEU A 38 -6.03 -26.83 17.42
C LEU A 38 -4.86 -26.63 18.38
N TYR A 39 -4.17 -25.48 18.32
CA TYR A 39 -3.10 -25.12 19.24
C TYR A 39 -3.57 -25.11 20.70
N LEU A 40 -4.72 -24.49 20.98
CA LEU A 40 -5.27 -24.45 22.34
C LEU A 40 -5.76 -25.81 22.82
N ALA A 41 -6.41 -26.58 21.93
CA ALA A 41 -6.87 -27.93 22.23
C ALA A 41 -5.69 -28.85 22.58
N ASP A 42 -4.57 -28.75 21.86
CA ASP A 42 -3.37 -29.53 22.11
C ASP A 42 -2.68 -29.10 23.41
N LYS A 43 -2.47 -27.79 23.59
CA LYS A 43 -1.86 -27.20 24.79
C LYS A 43 -2.59 -27.54 26.08
N TRP A 44 -3.92 -27.67 26.03
CA TRP A 44 -4.76 -28.03 27.18
C TRP A 44 -5.23 -29.49 27.17
N SER A 45 -4.74 -30.29 26.21
CA SER A 45 -5.03 -31.73 26.09
C SER A 45 -6.52 -32.10 25.94
N PHE A 46 -7.30 -31.25 25.27
CA PHE A 46 -8.68 -31.55 24.88
C PHE A 46 -8.73 -32.42 23.61
N LEU A 47 -8.61 -33.73 23.78
CA LEU A 47 -8.54 -34.70 22.68
C LEU A 47 -9.75 -34.63 21.73
N SER A 48 -10.98 -34.48 22.25
CA SER A 48 -12.19 -34.41 21.41
C SER A 48 -12.22 -33.18 20.50
N ILE A 49 -11.76 -32.03 21.01
CA ILE A 49 -11.71 -30.77 20.24
C ILE A 49 -10.55 -30.83 19.26
N ARG A 50 -9.42 -31.42 19.65
CA ARG A 50 -8.31 -31.70 18.75
C ARG A 50 -8.76 -32.55 17.56
N THR A 51 -9.46 -33.67 17.78
CA THR A 51 -10.00 -34.52 16.70
C THR A 51 -10.98 -33.76 15.81
N LEU A 52 -11.84 -32.89 16.39
CA LEU A 52 -12.76 -32.06 15.63
C LEU A 52 -12.02 -31.05 14.74
N ALA A 53 -11.06 -30.33 15.29
CA ALA A 53 -10.27 -29.35 14.55
C ALA A 53 -9.51 -30.01 13.40
N ILE A 54 -8.95 -31.19 13.63
CA ILE A 54 -8.34 -32.03 12.58
C ILE A 54 -9.40 -32.34 11.49
N ALA A 55 -10.54 -32.92 11.85
CA ALA A 55 -11.56 -33.27 10.85
C ALA A 55 -12.04 -32.08 10.00
N GLN A 56 -12.11 -30.87 10.58
CA GLN A 56 -12.52 -29.65 9.88
C GLN A 56 -11.41 -28.99 9.07
N MET A 57 -10.14 -29.08 9.51
CA MET A 57 -9.00 -28.53 8.79
C MET A 57 -8.61 -29.34 7.57
N ALA A 58 -8.70 -30.68 7.63
CA ALA A 58 -8.25 -31.58 6.56
C ALA A 58 -8.76 -31.21 5.14
N PRO A 59 -10.06 -30.86 4.93
CA PRO A 59 -10.56 -30.47 3.61
C PRO A 59 -10.23 -29.02 3.19
N ILE A 60 -9.86 -28.13 4.13
CA ILE A 60 -9.68 -26.69 3.87
C ILE A 60 -8.19 -26.35 3.67
N ALA A 61 -7.31 -27.06 4.38
CA ALA A 61 -5.87 -26.80 4.40
C ALA A 61 -5.17 -27.22 3.09
N SER A 62 -4.17 -26.45 2.69
CA SER A 62 -3.34 -26.81 1.53
C SER A 62 -2.46 -28.04 1.84
N PRO A 63 -1.98 -28.78 0.84
CA PRO A 63 -1.09 -29.93 1.07
C PRO A 63 0.17 -29.57 1.87
N ILE A 64 0.69 -28.36 1.70
CA ILE A 64 1.85 -27.86 2.45
C ILE A 64 1.48 -27.60 3.91
N ASP A 65 0.32 -27.00 4.15
CA ASP A 65 -0.19 -26.78 5.52
C ASP A 65 -0.43 -28.10 6.23
N ASN A 66 -0.98 -29.10 5.52
CA ASN A 66 -1.18 -30.45 6.05
C ASN A 66 0.13 -31.13 6.46
N ILE A 67 1.23 -30.92 5.71
CA ILE A 67 2.55 -31.42 6.10
C ILE A 67 3.06 -30.71 7.35
N VAL A 68 2.98 -29.38 7.37
CA VAL A 68 3.46 -28.56 8.49
C VAL A 68 2.69 -28.88 9.77
N PHE A 69 1.36 -28.86 9.73
CA PHE A 69 0.51 -29.19 10.88
C PHE A 69 0.60 -30.67 11.24
N GLY A 70 0.71 -31.56 10.26
CA GLY A 70 0.91 -32.98 10.47
C GLY A 70 2.19 -33.28 11.25
N ARG A 71 3.28 -32.58 10.95
CA ARG A 71 4.55 -32.70 11.71
C ARG A 71 4.47 -32.02 13.07
N LEU A 72 3.85 -30.85 13.15
CA LEU A 72 3.77 -30.07 14.38
C LEU A 72 2.94 -30.77 15.46
N TYR A 73 1.84 -31.41 15.07
CA TYR A 73 0.90 -32.06 15.98
C TYR A 73 0.94 -33.58 15.94
N ASP A 74 1.86 -34.20 15.20
CA ASP A 74 2.01 -35.65 15.02
C ASP A 74 0.73 -36.34 14.47
N ILE A 75 0.24 -35.82 13.34
CA ILE A 75 -0.94 -36.33 12.62
C ILE A 75 -0.48 -37.10 11.37
N ASN A 76 -0.14 -38.38 11.57
CA ASN A 76 0.42 -39.22 10.51
C ASN A 76 -0.55 -39.46 9.33
N GLU A 77 -1.87 -39.45 9.59
CA GLU A 77 -2.91 -39.64 8.57
C GLU A 77 -2.87 -38.59 7.44
N TRP A 78 -2.44 -37.36 7.75
CA TRP A 78 -2.34 -36.29 6.75
C TRP A 78 -1.02 -36.30 5.99
N LEU A 79 0.05 -36.69 6.68
CA LEU A 79 1.40 -36.62 6.15
C LEU A 79 1.53 -37.44 4.86
N ILE A 80 1.02 -38.67 4.88
CA ILE A 80 1.15 -39.59 3.76
C ILE A 80 0.45 -39.03 2.50
N GLY A 81 -0.84 -38.69 2.62
CA GLY A 81 -1.61 -38.14 1.50
C GLY A 81 -1.07 -36.79 1.02
N ALA A 82 -0.61 -35.94 1.94
CA ALA A 82 -0.06 -34.64 1.57
C ALA A 82 1.30 -34.76 0.88
N TYR A 83 2.23 -35.60 1.37
CA TYR A 83 3.49 -35.87 0.70
C TYR A 83 3.27 -36.48 -0.69
N GLN A 84 2.28 -37.38 -0.85
CA GLN A 84 1.95 -37.95 -2.16
C GLN A 84 1.51 -36.86 -3.15
N VAL A 85 0.62 -35.97 -2.73
CA VAL A 85 0.13 -34.86 -3.58
C VAL A 85 1.29 -33.92 -3.94
N VAL A 86 2.14 -33.57 -2.98
CA VAL A 86 3.29 -32.68 -3.23
C VAL A 86 4.35 -33.32 -4.12
N CYS A 87 4.59 -34.62 -3.99
CA CYS A 87 5.56 -35.35 -4.83
C CYS A 87 5.05 -35.58 -6.26
N THR A 88 3.73 -35.70 -6.47
CA THR A 88 3.12 -35.93 -7.79
C THR A 88 2.75 -34.64 -8.54
N ARG A 89 2.79 -33.48 -7.88
CA ARG A 89 2.50 -32.17 -8.49
C ARG A 89 3.52 -31.83 -9.59
N LEU A 90 3.03 -31.32 -10.72
CA LEU A 90 3.87 -30.86 -11.84
C LEU A 90 4.74 -29.65 -11.45
N ASP A 91 4.18 -28.72 -10.68
CA ASP A 91 4.87 -27.49 -10.29
C ASP A 91 6.02 -27.74 -9.31
N ALA A 92 7.12 -27.03 -9.52
CA ALA A 92 8.25 -27.02 -8.59
C ALA A 92 7.82 -26.50 -7.20
N LEU A 93 8.59 -26.85 -6.17
CA LEU A 93 8.37 -26.28 -4.83
C LEU A 93 8.78 -24.81 -4.86
N THR A 94 7.92 -23.90 -4.39
CA THR A 94 8.28 -22.48 -4.34
C THR A 94 9.25 -22.20 -3.18
N LEU A 95 9.91 -21.04 -3.22
CA LEU A 95 10.79 -20.62 -2.14
C LEU A 95 10.03 -20.43 -0.82
N GLU A 96 8.79 -19.93 -0.86
CA GLU A 96 7.95 -19.82 0.34
C GLU A 96 7.59 -21.20 0.89
N GLU A 97 7.17 -22.15 0.04
CA GLU A 97 6.83 -23.51 0.45
C GLU A 97 8.05 -24.24 1.06
N GLY A 98 9.22 -24.13 0.42
CA GLY A 98 10.46 -24.73 0.91
C GLY A 98 10.89 -24.18 2.28
N ARG A 99 10.68 -22.88 2.54
CA ARG A 99 10.93 -22.29 3.87
C ARG A 99 10.00 -22.83 4.94
N ARG A 100 8.75 -23.14 4.60
CA ARG A 100 7.74 -23.63 5.54
C ARG A 100 7.90 -25.12 5.87
N LEU A 101 8.25 -25.94 4.88
CA LEU A 101 8.49 -27.38 5.06
C LEU A 101 9.80 -27.67 5.80
N GLY A 102 10.78 -26.77 5.70
CA GLY A 102 12.11 -26.99 6.23
C GLY A 102 13.01 -27.76 5.24
N VAL A 103 14.31 -27.72 5.52
CA VAL A 103 15.35 -28.20 4.59
C VAL A 103 15.26 -29.71 4.37
N ASP A 104 15.04 -30.48 5.44
CA ASP A 104 15.01 -31.95 5.37
C ASP A 104 13.86 -32.47 4.50
N ASP A 105 12.64 -31.97 4.71
CA ASP A 105 11.47 -32.37 3.94
C ASP A 105 11.57 -31.88 2.49
N ALA A 106 12.05 -30.66 2.25
CA ALA A 106 12.25 -30.14 0.91
C ALA A 106 13.26 -31.00 0.10
N ILE A 107 14.36 -31.44 0.73
CA ILE A 107 15.36 -32.31 0.10
C ILE A 107 14.74 -33.68 -0.19
N ARG A 108 14.01 -34.29 0.76
CA ARG A 108 13.38 -35.61 0.56
C ARG A 108 12.33 -35.58 -0.53
N ILE A 109 11.47 -34.56 -0.55
CA ILE A 109 10.47 -34.35 -1.61
C ILE A 109 11.16 -34.22 -2.97
N ASN A 110 12.21 -33.39 -3.07
CA ASN A 110 12.93 -33.21 -4.33
C ASN A 110 13.63 -34.50 -4.78
N SER A 111 14.23 -35.25 -3.85
CA SER A 111 14.85 -36.53 -4.14
C SER A 111 13.84 -37.54 -4.68
N ILE A 112 12.65 -37.63 -4.09
CA ILE A 112 11.56 -38.47 -4.59
C ILE A 112 11.11 -37.99 -5.98
N ARG A 113 10.91 -36.68 -6.17
CA ARG A 113 10.54 -36.14 -7.49
C ARG A 113 11.59 -36.44 -8.56
N GLN A 114 12.87 -36.41 -8.22
CA GLN A 114 13.94 -36.76 -9.14
C GLN A 114 13.89 -38.25 -9.52
N ASP A 115 13.62 -39.12 -8.55
CA ASP A 115 13.56 -40.57 -8.78
C ASP A 115 12.31 -40.98 -9.59
N PHE A 116 11.17 -40.31 -9.39
CA PHE A 116 9.88 -40.68 -9.98
C PHE A 116 9.42 -39.81 -11.16
N CYS A 117 9.80 -38.53 -11.24
CA CYS A 117 9.39 -37.61 -12.30
C CYS A 117 10.46 -37.33 -13.37
N PHE A 118 11.70 -37.81 -13.24
CA PHE A 118 12.74 -37.59 -14.26
C PHE A 118 12.67 -38.56 -15.47
N VAL A 119 11.63 -39.40 -15.59
CA VAL A 119 11.42 -40.18 -16.82
C VAL A 119 10.66 -39.33 -17.84
N ARG A 120 11.42 -38.72 -18.75
CA ARG A 120 10.92 -38.23 -20.04
C ARG A 120 10.00 -39.27 -20.68
N VAL A 121 8.75 -38.90 -20.95
CA VAL A 121 7.91 -39.39 -22.05
C VAL A 121 8.16 -40.87 -22.40
N SER A 122 7.77 -41.79 -21.52
CA SER A 122 7.58 -43.19 -21.89
C SER A 122 6.54 -43.83 -20.98
N GLU A 123 5.60 -44.54 -21.60
CA GLU A 123 4.27 -44.92 -21.12
C GLU A 123 4.26 -45.99 -20.00
N ALA A 124 4.87 -45.70 -18.84
CA ALA A 124 4.57 -46.35 -17.56
C ALA A 124 5.36 -45.65 -16.43
N SER A 125 4.80 -44.60 -15.82
CA SER A 125 5.36 -44.10 -14.56
C SER A 125 5.10 -45.14 -13.45
N PRO A 126 6.11 -45.49 -12.63
CA PRO A 126 5.86 -46.21 -11.39
C PRO A 126 4.96 -45.31 -10.54
N LYS A 127 3.81 -45.82 -10.12
CA LYS A 127 2.97 -45.12 -9.15
C LYS A 127 3.78 -44.98 -7.87
N LEU A 128 3.89 -43.76 -7.35
CA LEU A 128 4.41 -43.50 -6.00
C LEU A 128 3.53 -44.28 -5.02
N CYS A 129 4.06 -45.37 -4.48
CA CYS A 129 3.38 -46.21 -3.51
C CYS A 129 3.41 -45.53 -2.14
N GLU A 130 2.36 -45.79 -1.36
CA GLU A 130 2.20 -45.27 0.00
C GLU A 130 3.35 -45.76 0.90
N GLU A 131 3.79 -47.00 0.69
CA GLU A 131 4.89 -47.62 1.43
C GLU A 131 6.26 -46.95 1.18
N ASP A 132 6.49 -46.41 -0.02
CA ASP A 132 7.76 -45.72 -0.36
C ASP A 132 7.86 -44.37 0.37
N ILE A 133 6.73 -43.68 0.54
CA ILE A 133 6.63 -42.42 1.27
C ILE A 133 6.85 -42.69 2.76
N GLU A 134 6.18 -43.69 3.33
CA GLU A 134 6.32 -44.05 4.73
C GLU A 134 7.77 -44.40 5.12
N SER A 135 8.44 -45.20 4.28
CA SER A 135 9.84 -45.59 4.49
C SER A 135 10.79 -44.40 4.44
N ARG A 136 10.61 -43.50 3.46
CA ARG A 136 11.54 -42.38 3.21
C ARG A 136 11.33 -41.19 4.14
N PHE A 137 10.12 -41.00 4.66
CA PHE A 137 9.79 -39.96 5.64
C PHE A 137 9.73 -40.47 7.09
N GLY A 138 9.89 -41.77 7.32
CA GLY A 138 9.91 -42.39 8.64
C GLY A 138 8.56 -42.36 9.35
N LEU A 139 7.47 -42.57 8.61
CA LEU A 139 6.08 -42.45 9.11
C LEU A 139 5.49 -43.77 9.62
N ALA A 140 6.31 -44.82 9.79
CA ALA A 140 5.84 -46.15 10.17
C ALA A 140 5.02 -46.11 11.49
N MET A 141 3.71 -46.39 11.38
CA MET A 141 2.81 -46.49 12.53
C MET A 141 3.21 -47.65 13.46
N GLN A 142 3.44 -47.34 14.73
CA GLN A 142 3.29 -48.32 15.80
C GLN A 142 1.79 -48.55 16.03
N MET A 143 1.21 -49.57 15.40
CA MET A 143 -0.10 -50.09 15.78
C MET A 143 0.00 -50.79 17.14
N GLU A 144 -0.01 -50.03 18.23
CA GLU A 144 -0.41 -50.56 19.54
C GLU A 144 -1.57 -49.73 20.06
N HIS A 145 -2.80 -50.11 19.71
CA HIS A 145 -4.00 -50.06 20.55
C HIS A 145 -5.20 -50.62 19.75
N SER A 146 -5.29 -51.95 19.65
CA SER A 146 -6.51 -52.63 19.20
C SER A 146 -6.93 -53.77 20.14
N ALA A 147 -6.72 -53.61 21.45
CA ALA A 147 -7.22 -54.57 22.45
C ALA A 147 -8.75 -54.53 22.66
N SER A 148 -9.50 -53.66 21.97
CA SER A 148 -10.96 -53.55 22.15
C SER A 148 -11.80 -54.25 21.09
N ARG A 149 -11.21 -54.83 20.03
CA ARG A 149 -11.98 -55.48 18.93
C ARG A 149 -12.09 -57.00 19.08
N GLU A 150 -11.28 -57.61 19.94
CA GLU A 150 -11.32 -59.06 20.24
C GLU A 150 -12.47 -59.45 21.18
N SER A 151 -13.04 -58.50 21.92
CA SER A 151 -13.98 -58.80 23.03
C SER A 151 -15.45 -59.02 22.62
N MET A 152 -15.79 -58.96 21.33
CA MET A 152 -17.16 -59.21 20.81
C MET A 152 -17.31 -60.48 19.95
N LYS A 153 -16.36 -61.41 20.01
CA LYS A 153 -16.47 -62.74 19.35
C LYS A 153 -16.63 -63.92 20.32
N ASN A 154 -16.59 -63.70 21.63
CA ASN A 154 -16.66 -64.77 22.64
C ASN A 154 -17.96 -64.79 23.45
N VAL A 155 -19.10 -64.49 22.82
CA VAL A 155 -20.45 -64.72 23.39
C VAL A 155 -21.36 -65.37 22.33
N ALA A 156 -20.89 -66.41 21.66
CA ALA A 156 -21.69 -67.17 20.69
C ALA A 156 -21.25 -68.63 20.54
N ASN A 157 -20.71 -69.26 21.58
CA ASN A 157 -20.44 -70.69 21.60
C ASN A 157 -21.07 -71.33 22.84
N GLY A 158 -22.29 -71.81 22.67
CA GLY A 158 -22.97 -72.58 23.70
C GLY A 158 -24.39 -72.91 23.32
N LEU A 159 -24.60 -73.74 22.30
CA LEU A 159 -25.76 -74.64 22.13
C LEU A 159 -25.60 -75.42 20.82
N LYS A 160 -25.27 -76.71 20.91
CA LYS A 160 -25.64 -77.68 19.86
C LYS A 160 -27.16 -77.87 19.89
N PRO A 161 -27.80 -78.13 18.75
CA PRO A 161 -28.32 -79.49 18.58
C PRO A 161 -28.14 -80.08 17.16
N TYR A 162 -28.42 -81.37 17.10
CA TYR A 162 -28.23 -82.34 16.03
C TYR A 162 -29.41 -82.31 15.01
N ASN A 163 -29.10 -82.58 13.74
CA ASN A 163 -29.94 -83.02 12.61
C ASN A 163 -31.07 -82.12 12.06
N ALA A 164 -30.83 -81.54 10.86
CA ALA A 164 -31.80 -81.46 9.73
C ALA A 164 -31.09 -80.88 8.49
N ALA A 165 -30.10 -81.61 7.96
CA ALA A 165 -29.40 -81.27 6.72
C ALA A 165 -30.26 -81.68 5.52
N GLU A 166 -31.18 -80.82 5.09
CA GLU A 166 -31.72 -80.82 3.71
C GLU A 166 -32.55 -79.56 3.35
N ALA A 167 -32.85 -78.68 4.30
CA ALA A 167 -33.55 -77.39 4.04
C ALA A 167 -32.61 -76.16 3.92
N THR A 168 -31.30 -76.33 4.10
CA THR A 168 -30.36 -75.20 4.24
C THR A 168 -29.70 -74.74 2.93
N SER A 169 -29.63 -75.57 1.88
CA SER A 169 -29.00 -75.14 0.61
C SER A 169 -29.85 -74.14 -0.18
N LYS A 170 -31.17 -74.34 -0.26
CA LYS A 170 -32.08 -73.44 -0.99
C LYS A 170 -32.26 -72.08 -0.32
N LYS A 171 -32.18 -72.02 1.02
CA LYS A 171 -32.30 -70.76 1.78
C LYS A 171 -31.01 -69.94 1.73
N GLU A 172 -29.85 -70.59 1.68
CA GLU A 172 -28.55 -69.94 1.53
C GLU A 172 -28.32 -69.42 0.10
N GLU A 173 -28.76 -70.16 -0.92
CA GLU A 173 -28.70 -69.73 -2.33
C GLU A 173 -29.63 -68.54 -2.60
N ALA A 174 -30.86 -68.57 -2.07
CA ALA A 174 -31.78 -67.44 -2.13
C ALA A 174 -31.25 -66.18 -1.39
N ALA A 175 -30.54 -66.37 -0.27
CA ALA A 175 -29.92 -65.28 0.47
C ALA A 175 -28.73 -64.66 -0.30
N LYS A 176 -27.92 -65.48 -0.99
CA LYS A 176 -26.83 -65.00 -1.85
C LYS A 176 -27.36 -64.25 -3.08
N ALA A 177 -28.42 -64.75 -3.72
CA ALA A 177 -29.08 -64.05 -4.83
C ALA A 177 -29.66 -62.69 -4.40
N ALA A 178 -30.32 -62.62 -3.24
CA ALA A 178 -30.85 -61.37 -2.69
C ALA A 178 -29.74 -60.36 -2.33
N ALA A 179 -28.58 -60.83 -1.87
CA ALA A 179 -27.43 -59.98 -1.58
C ALA A 179 -26.80 -59.38 -2.86
N ILE A 180 -26.76 -60.15 -3.95
CA ILE A 180 -26.27 -59.69 -5.26
C ILE A 180 -27.22 -58.62 -5.83
N GLU A 181 -28.53 -58.86 -5.77
CA GLU A 181 -29.56 -57.87 -6.17
C GLU A 181 -29.45 -56.55 -5.37
N ARG A 182 -29.25 -56.63 -4.05
CA ARG A 182 -29.04 -55.43 -3.21
C ARG A 182 -27.78 -54.67 -3.59
N LYS A 183 -26.67 -55.36 -3.89
CA LYS A 183 -25.43 -54.70 -4.35
C LYS A 183 -25.62 -54.02 -5.71
N LYS A 184 -26.35 -54.65 -6.63
CA LYS A 184 -26.65 -54.06 -7.94
C LYS A 184 -27.48 -52.78 -7.83
N ARG A 185 -28.54 -52.79 -7.00
CA ARG A 185 -29.35 -51.57 -6.75
C ARG A 185 -28.58 -50.47 -6.03
N ALA A 186 -27.66 -50.83 -5.13
CA ALA A 186 -26.79 -49.86 -4.47
C ALA A 186 -25.81 -49.21 -5.46
N GLN A 187 -25.25 -49.99 -6.39
CA GLN A 187 -24.38 -49.47 -7.45
C GLN A 187 -25.15 -48.54 -8.40
N GLU A 188 -26.34 -48.94 -8.86
CA GLU A 188 -27.18 -48.11 -9.74
C GLU A 188 -27.60 -46.79 -9.06
N ALA A 189 -27.87 -46.82 -7.75
CA ALA A 189 -28.17 -45.61 -6.98
C ALA A 189 -26.94 -44.69 -6.83
N ALA A 190 -25.75 -45.27 -6.63
CA ALA A 190 -24.49 -44.52 -6.56
C ALA A 190 -24.14 -43.87 -7.91
N ASP A 191 -24.31 -44.60 -9.02
CA ASP A 191 -24.06 -44.10 -10.38
C ASP A 191 -25.04 -42.95 -10.72
N LYS A 192 -26.30 -43.04 -10.28
CA LYS A 192 -27.27 -41.96 -10.44
C LYS A 192 -26.89 -40.72 -9.61
N GLN A 193 -26.49 -40.91 -8.35
CA GLN A 193 -26.04 -39.79 -7.51
C GLN A 193 -24.77 -39.13 -8.07
N ALA A 194 -23.84 -39.90 -8.62
CA ALA A 194 -22.64 -39.38 -9.26
C ALA A 194 -22.99 -38.52 -10.50
N LYS A 195 -23.96 -38.97 -11.30
CA LYS A 195 -24.44 -38.20 -12.47
C LYS A 195 -25.15 -36.91 -12.08
N ASP A 196 -26.01 -36.96 -11.07
CA ASP A 196 -26.72 -35.77 -10.57
C ASP A 196 -25.74 -34.73 -9.98
N LEU A 197 -24.67 -35.19 -9.32
CA LEU A 197 -23.59 -34.32 -8.82
C LEU A 197 -22.79 -33.69 -9.95
N GLU A 198 -22.47 -34.45 -11.01
CA GLU A 198 -21.75 -33.92 -12.17
C GLU A 198 -22.58 -32.90 -12.94
N ASP A 199 -23.86 -33.17 -13.17
CA ASP A 199 -24.78 -32.22 -13.81
C ASP A 199 -24.90 -30.92 -12.99
N LYS A 200 -24.91 -31.02 -11.65
CA LYS A 200 -24.89 -29.84 -10.77
C LYS A 200 -23.59 -29.04 -10.88
N ARG A 201 -22.43 -29.70 -10.92
CA ARG A 201 -21.13 -29.03 -11.09
C ARG A 201 -21.02 -28.30 -12.42
N VAL A 202 -21.51 -28.92 -13.50
CA VAL A 202 -21.55 -28.29 -14.83
C VAL A 202 -22.46 -27.06 -14.83
N GLN A 203 -23.59 -27.11 -14.11
CA GLN A 203 -24.48 -25.97 -13.97
C GLN A 203 -23.84 -24.83 -13.17
N ASP A 204 -23.26 -25.13 -12.01
CA ASP A 204 -22.57 -24.15 -11.15
C ASP A 204 -21.42 -23.48 -11.92
N GLN A 205 -20.67 -24.25 -12.73
CA GLN A 205 -19.59 -23.72 -13.57
C GLN A 205 -20.10 -22.79 -14.68
N ARG A 206 -21.23 -23.12 -15.32
CA ARG A 206 -21.87 -22.25 -16.33
C ARG A 206 -22.39 -20.95 -15.72
N GLU A 207 -22.94 -21.00 -14.52
CA GLU A 207 -23.41 -19.82 -13.80
C GLU A 207 -22.25 -18.91 -13.35
N ALA A 208 -21.15 -19.51 -12.88
CA ALA A 208 -19.91 -18.79 -12.56
C ALA A 208 -19.28 -18.13 -13.80
N GLU A 209 -19.25 -18.82 -14.94
CA GLU A 209 -18.77 -18.23 -16.20
C GLU A 209 -19.69 -17.13 -16.73
N ALA A 210 -21.01 -17.25 -16.56
CA ALA A 210 -21.95 -16.22 -16.97
C ALA A 210 -21.84 -14.96 -16.09
N THR A 211 -21.62 -15.13 -14.78
CA THR A 211 -21.42 -14.01 -13.85
C THR A 211 -20.09 -13.30 -14.11
N SER A 212 -19.01 -14.05 -14.35
CA SER A 212 -17.70 -13.44 -14.67
C SER A 212 -17.71 -12.69 -16.00
N LYS A 213 -18.40 -13.20 -17.03
CA LYS A 213 -18.59 -12.48 -18.31
C LYS A 213 -19.37 -11.19 -18.13
N LYS A 214 -20.48 -11.20 -17.37
CA LYS A 214 -21.25 -9.98 -17.08
C LYS A 214 -20.43 -8.93 -16.33
N GLU A 215 -19.59 -9.37 -15.39
CA GLU A 215 -18.71 -8.46 -14.64
C GLU A 215 -17.61 -7.88 -15.53
N ALA A 216 -17.04 -8.68 -16.43
CA ALA A 216 -16.05 -8.22 -17.42
C ALA A 216 -16.65 -7.20 -18.40
N ASP A 217 -17.86 -7.46 -18.91
CA ASP A 217 -18.57 -6.54 -19.80
C ASP A 217 -18.92 -5.22 -19.10
N ALA A 218 -19.33 -5.27 -17.82
CA ALA A 218 -19.60 -4.08 -17.02
C ALA A 218 -18.32 -3.25 -16.79
N LYS A 219 -17.20 -3.89 -16.46
CA LYS A 219 -15.89 -3.24 -16.30
C LYS A 219 -15.41 -2.62 -17.61
N ALA A 220 -15.61 -3.29 -18.75
CA ALA A 220 -15.27 -2.75 -20.06
C ALA A 220 -16.08 -1.48 -20.39
N ALA A 221 -17.38 -1.49 -20.11
CA ALA A 221 -18.25 -0.32 -20.31
C ALA A 221 -17.87 0.86 -19.41
N GLU A 222 -17.47 0.61 -18.16
CA GLU A 222 -17.01 1.65 -17.24
C GLU A 222 -15.69 2.29 -17.71
N ILE A 223 -14.75 1.47 -18.20
CA ILE A 223 -13.48 1.95 -18.79
C ILE A 223 -13.78 2.84 -20.02
N GLU A 224 -14.71 2.44 -20.88
CA GLU A 224 -15.09 3.21 -22.06
C GLU A 224 -15.73 4.56 -21.69
N GLN A 225 -16.64 4.58 -20.70
CA GLN A 225 -17.20 5.83 -20.18
C GLN A 225 -16.13 6.75 -19.58
N LYS A 226 -15.17 6.19 -18.84
CA LYS A 226 -14.08 6.98 -18.26
C LYS A 226 -13.22 7.62 -19.34
N LYS A 227 -12.84 6.87 -20.38
CA LYS A 227 -12.11 7.41 -21.54
C LYS A 227 -12.86 8.54 -22.23
N LYS A 228 -14.18 8.38 -22.43
CA LYS A 228 -15.02 9.42 -23.04
C LYS A 228 -15.03 10.70 -22.20
N ARG A 229 -15.19 10.59 -20.87
CA ARG A 229 -15.17 11.74 -19.94
C ARG A 229 -13.80 12.44 -19.92
N GLU A 230 -12.71 11.68 -19.96
CA GLU A 230 -11.35 12.23 -20.01
C GLU A 230 -11.11 13.00 -21.33
N GLN A 231 -11.61 12.47 -22.45
CA GLN A 231 -11.50 13.12 -23.75
C GLN A 231 -12.35 14.41 -23.82
N GLU A 232 -13.60 14.38 -23.35
CA GLU A 232 -14.44 15.58 -23.25
C GLU A 232 -13.82 16.66 -22.34
N ALA A 233 -13.17 16.25 -21.24
CA ALA A 233 -12.47 17.18 -20.36
C ALA A 233 -11.21 17.79 -21.02
N ALA A 234 -10.50 17.02 -21.84
CA ALA A 234 -9.36 17.50 -22.61
C ALA A 234 -9.78 18.51 -23.68
N ASP A 235 -10.86 18.22 -24.41
CA ASP A 235 -11.41 19.12 -25.44
C ASP A 235 -11.90 20.44 -24.81
N LYS A 236 -12.57 20.36 -23.65
CA LYS A 236 -12.97 21.55 -22.90
C LYS A 236 -11.77 22.41 -22.48
N LYS A 237 -10.71 21.79 -21.94
CA LYS A 237 -9.48 22.51 -21.56
C LYS A 237 -8.80 23.19 -22.75
N MET A 238 -8.79 22.53 -23.92
CA MET A 238 -8.22 23.11 -25.13
C MET A 238 -9.01 24.36 -25.56
N LYS A 239 -10.34 24.27 -25.55
CA LYS A 239 -11.23 25.40 -25.88
C LYS A 239 -11.07 26.55 -24.89
N ASP A 240 -11.04 26.28 -23.59
CA ASP A 240 -10.84 27.30 -22.55
C ASP A 240 -9.47 28.00 -22.70
N MET A 241 -8.42 27.25 -23.07
CA MET A 241 -7.09 27.82 -23.32
C MET A 241 -7.07 28.71 -24.56
N GLU A 242 -7.80 28.34 -25.61
CA GLU A 242 -7.90 29.13 -26.84
C GLU A 242 -8.72 30.40 -26.63
N GLU A 243 -9.84 30.33 -25.90
CA GLU A 243 -10.62 31.51 -25.50
C GLU A 243 -9.80 32.45 -24.61
N LYS A 244 -8.98 31.91 -23.69
CA LYS A 244 -8.07 32.71 -22.87
C LYS A 244 -7.01 33.43 -23.71
N LYS A 245 -6.38 32.75 -24.69
CA LYS A 245 -5.42 33.38 -25.62
C LYS A 245 -6.08 34.49 -26.44
N VAL A 246 -7.29 34.28 -26.94
CA VAL A 246 -8.04 35.29 -27.69
C VAL A 246 -8.35 36.50 -26.80
N ARG A 247 -8.72 36.28 -25.53
CA ARG A 247 -8.97 37.37 -24.58
C ARG A 247 -7.70 38.18 -24.30
N GLU A 248 -6.58 37.51 -24.02
CA GLU A 248 -5.29 38.17 -23.80
C GLU A 248 -4.83 38.97 -25.02
N GLN A 249 -5.02 38.45 -26.24
CA GLN A 249 -4.74 39.19 -27.47
C GLN A 249 -5.61 40.44 -27.62
N ARG A 250 -6.92 40.35 -27.31
CA ARG A 250 -7.83 41.50 -27.34
C ARG A 250 -7.44 42.57 -26.33
N GLU A 251 -7.07 42.17 -25.11
CA GLU A 251 -6.60 43.07 -24.07
C GLU A 251 -5.30 43.76 -24.46
N ALA A 252 -4.34 43.04 -25.06
CA ALA A 252 -3.10 43.62 -25.56
C ALA A 252 -3.33 44.66 -26.67
N VAL A 253 -4.24 44.39 -27.61
CA VAL A 253 -4.62 45.34 -28.66
C VAL A 253 -5.30 46.57 -28.06
N ALA A 254 -6.20 46.40 -27.09
CA ALA A 254 -6.85 47.52 -26.41
C ALA A 254 -5.84 48.41 -25.68
N ALA A 255 -4.85 47.81 -25.01
CA ALA A 255 -3.78 48.54 -24.32
C ALA A 255 -2.90 49.34 -25.29
N ASP A 256 -2.57 48.79 -26.46
CA ASP A 256 -1.79 49.50 -27.49
C ASP A 256 -2.56 50.69 -28.09
N ILE A 257 -3.88 50.55 -28.27
CA ILE A 257 -4.74 51.66 -28.70
C ILE A 257 -4.75 52.79 -27.67
N GLU A 258 -4.91 52.48 -26.38
CA GLU A 258 -4.88 53.48 -25.32
C GLU A 258 -3.52 54.15 -25.21
N ARG A 259 -2.42 53.39 -25.31
CA ARG A 259 -1.07 53.96 -25.36
C ARG A 259 -0.93 54.96 -26.50
N LYS A 260 -1.33 54.59 -27.73
CA LYS A 260 -1.29 55.49 -28.90
C LYS A 260 -2.13 56.75 -28.70
N LYS A 261 -3.30 56.65 -28.06
CA LYS A 261 -4.10 57.84 -27.71
C LYS A 261 -3.38 58.75 -26.72
N THR A 262 -2.76 58.20 -25.68
CA THR A 262 -2.00 59.00 -24.70
C THR A 262 -0.78 59.67 -25.31
N GLU A 263 -0.06 58.97 -26.20
CA GLU A 263 1.09 59.52 -26.93
C GLU A 263 0.65 60.64 -27.88
N ALA A 264 -0.47 60.47 -28.59
CA ALA A 264 -1.06 61.51 -29.44
C ALA A 264 -1.51 62.74 -28.63
N ALA A 265 -2.14 62.53 -27.47
CA ALA A 265 -2.54 63.63 -26.58
C ALA A 265 -1.34 64.38 -26.01
N ALA A 266 -0.27 63.67 -25.64
CA ALA A 266 0.99 64.28 -25.18
C ALA A 266 1.68 65.09 -26.29
N ALA A 267 1.66 64.59 -27.53
CA ALA A 267 2.19 65.32 -28.69
C ALA A 267 1.39 66.60 -28.97
N ALA A 268 0.05 66.55 -28.88
CA ALA A 268 -0.81 67.72 -29.03
C ALA A 268 -0.56 68.77 -27.92
N ALA A 269 -0.41 68.33 -26.67
CA ALA A 269 -0.10 69.22 -25.56
C ALA A 269 1.27 69.91 -25.72
N LYS A 270 2.26 69.19 -26.24
CA LYS A 270 3.59 69.75 -26.55
C LYS A 270 3.51 70.81 -27.65
N HIS A 271 2.76 70.54 -28.72
CA HIS A 271 2.54 71.51 -29.79
C HIS A 271 1.87 72.80 -29.29
N GLN A 272 0.84 72.67 -28.43
CA GLN A 272 0.18 73.84 -27.83
C GLN A 272 1.12 74.65 -26.93
N LYS A 273 2.00 73.97 -26.18
CA LYS A 273 3.00 74.64 -25.35
C LYS A 273 4.04 75.37 -26.19
N ASP A 274 4.56 74.74 -27.24
CA ASP A 274 5.53 75.35 -28.15
C ASP A 274 4.92 76.57 -28.87
N GLU A 275 3.64 76.48 -29.29
CA GLU A 275 2.91 77.60 -29.88
C GLU A 275 2.68 78.76 -28.88
N ALA A 276 2.38 78.45 -27.62
CA ALA A 276 2.25 79.46 -26.56
C ALA A 276 3.58 80.15 -26.23
N GLU A 277 4.69 79.39 -26.19
CA GLU A 277 6.03 79.94 -25.99
C GLU A 277 6.44 80.85 -27.16
N GLN A 278 6.09 80.49 -28.39
CA GLN A 278 6.39 81.31 -29.56
C GLN A 278 5.60 82.63 -29.55
N LYS A 279 4.29 82.58 -29.25
CA LYS A 279 3.48 83.81 -29.08
C LYS A 279 3.99 84.69 -27.94
N ALA A 280 4.50 84.11 -26.86
CA ALA A 280 5.12 84.86 -25.76
C ALA A 280 6.43 85.55 -26.18
N ARG A 281 7.27 84.88 -26.98
CA ARG A 281 8.50 85.47 -27.53
C ARG A 281 8.20 86.63 -28.49
N GLU A 282 7.23 86.45 -29.39
CA GLU A 282 6.78 87.52 -30.30
C GLU A 282 6.22 88.73 -29.55
N SER A 283 5.48 88.50 -28.45
CA SER A 283 4.99 89.57 -27.58
C SER A 283 6.13 90.29 -26.84
N GLN A 284 7.15 89.56 -26.38
CA GLN A 284 8.34 90.16 -25.77
C GLN A 284 9.15 90.96 -26.79
N GLU A 285 9.32 90.47 -28.02
CA GLU A 285 10.00 91.22 -29.09
C GLU A 285 9.26 92.50 -29.44
N LYS A 286 7.92 92.47 -29.56
CA LYS A 286 7.12 93.69 -29.73
C LYS A 286 7.33 94.69 -28.58
N LYS A 287 7.31 94.23 -27.33
CA LYS A 287 7.61 95.08 -26.16
C LYS A 287 9.03 95.67 -26.20
N ILE A 288 10.02 94.90 -26.66
CA ILE A 288 11.39 95.39 -26.83
C ILE A 288 11.46 96.43 -27.95
N GLN A 289 10.73 96.24 -29.03
CA GLN A 289 10.66 97.14 -30.18
C GLN A 289 9.99 98.47 -29.82
N ASP A 290 8.86 98.42 -29.12
CA ASP A 290 8.18 99.60 -28.56
C ASP A 290 9.07 100.33 -27.55
N LYS A 291 9.80 99.61 -26.71
CA LYS A 291 10.76 100.19 -25.75
C LYS A 291 11.96 100.82 -26.47
N CYS A 292 12.43 100.25 -27.57
CA CYS A 292 13.48 100.83 -28.42
C CYS A 292 13.00 102.10 -29.15
N GLU A 293 11.75 102.14 -29.61
CA GLU A 293 11.13 103.37 -30.14
C GLU A 293 10.95 104.44 -29.06
N THR A 294 10.52 104.05 -27.86
CA THR A 294 10.40 104.96 -26.70
C THR A 294 11.78 105.48 -26.27
N ARG A 295 12.82 104.64 -26.34
CA ARG A 295 14.21 105.02 -26.05
C ARG A 295 14.84 105.86 -27.17
N ARG A 296 14.36 105.75 -28.41
CA ARG A 296 14.70 106.66 -29.51
C ARG A 296 14.08 108.05 -29.31
N LYS A 297 12.89 108.11 -28.68
CA LYS A 297 12.23 109.35 -28.25
C LYS A 297 12.80 109.96 -26.96
N LEU A 298 13.54 109.20 -26.15
CA LEU A 298 14.21 109.66 -24.92
C LEU A 298 15.72 109.91 -25.10
N LYS A 299 16.21 109.95 -26.34
CA LYS A 299 17.62 110.24 -26.66
C LYS A 299 17.79 111.65 -27.25
N GLU A 300 17.04 112.60 -26.70
CA GLU A 300 17.28 114.05 -26.87
C GLU A 300 17.92 114.70 -25.64
N ASP A 301 18.04 114.04 -24.48
CA ASP A 301 18.67 114.67 -23.31
C ASP A 301 19.57 113.71 -22.52
N GLY A 302 20.78 114.18 -22.22
CA GLY A 302 21.34 114.07 -20.87
C GLY A 302 22.32 112.93 -20.57
N GLU A 303 23.56 113.34 -20.33
CA GLU A 303 24.76 112.59 -19.96
C GLU A 303 24.79 111.88 -18.58
N ALA A 304 25.70 110.89 -18.52
CA ALA A 304 26.70 110.60 -17.47
C ALA A 304 26.52 109.49 -16.40
N LYS A 305 27.57 108.66 -16.39
CA LYS A 305 28.33 108.00 -15.30
C LYS A 305 27.84 106.69 -14.62
N ALA A 306 28.64 105.65 -14.87
CA ALA A 306 28.83 104.42 -14.09
C ALA A 306 29.66 104.69 -12.79
N PRO A 307 29.85 103.74 -11.81
CA PRO A 307 30.63 102.48 -11.99
C PRO A 307 30.21 101.24 -11.12
N ILE A 308 30.39 99.98 -11.62
CA ILE A 308 31.35 98.90 -11.23
C ILE A 308 31.07 98.22 -9.84
N LYS A 309 30.86 96.89 -9.65
CA LYS A 309 31.79 95.74 -9.87
C LYS A 309 31.14 94.35 -9.56
N SER A 310 31.60 93.32 -10.31
CA SER A 310 31.90 91.90 -9.92
C SER A 310 30.75 90.94 -9.52
N SER A 311 30.65 89.66 -9.91
CA SER A 311 31.59 88.69 -10.54
C SER A 311 30.82 87.45 -11.05
N LYS A 312 31.25 86.90 -12.21
CA LYS A 312 31.45 85.48 -12.63
C LYS A 312 30.65 84.36 -11.92
N SER A 313 30.14 83.29 -12.55
CA SER A 313 30.46 82.63 -13.86
C SER A 313 29.58 81.38 -14.07
N LYS A 314 29.32 81.02 -15.35
CA LYS A 314 29.29 79.67 -15.99
C LYS A 314 28.41 78.55 -15.35
N GLU A 315 27.78 77.60 -16.04
CA GLU A 315 27.67 77.16 -17.44
C GLU A 315 26.61 76.02 -17.49
N LYS A 316 25.80 75.99 -18.56
CA LYS A 316 25.08 74.86 -19.23
C LYS A 316 24.06 73.92 -18.53
N ALA A 317 22.94 73.81 -19.27
CA ALA A 317 22.23 72.61 -19.77
C ALA A 317 21.15 71.89 -18.92
N LYS A 318 19.90 72.19 -19.32
CA LYS A 318 18.70 71.37 -19.61
C LYS A 318 18.36 70.10 -18.78
N PRO A 319 17.09 69.93 -18.36
CA PRO A 319 16.59 68.76 -17.64
C PRO A 319 16.00 67.69 -18.56
N THR A 320 16.09 66.42 -18.13
CA THR A 320 15.28 65.30 -18.61
C THR A 320 14.79 64.51 -17.42
N ALA A 321 13.48 64.35 -17.35
CA ALA A 321 12.76 63.48 -16.44
C ALA A 321 12.78 62.03 -16.95
N ALA A 322 12.92 61.05 -16.04
CA ALA A 322 11.98 59.95 -15.83
C ALA A 322 12.64 58.79 -15.06
N MET A 323 12.07 58.52 -13.89
CA MET A 323 11.72 57.22 -13.30
C MET A 323 12.45 55.96 -13.82
N SER A 324 13.20 55.32 -12.92
CA SER A 324 13.20 53.87 -12.74
C SER A 324 13.69 53.58 -11.33
N GLY A 325 12.74 53.34 -10.42
CA GLY A 325 13.02 52.73 -9.14
C GLY A 325 13.17 51.23 -9.36
N ILE A 326 14.34 50.71 -9.04
CA ILE A 326 14.55 49.28 -8.82
C ILE A 326 14.74 49.16 -7.32
N SER A 327 13.66 48.80 -6.63
CA SER A 327 13.71 48.35 -5.25
C SER A 327 14.31 46.95 -5.25
N ASP A 328 15.50 46.82 -4.66
CA ASP A 328 16.09 45.54 -4.29
C ASP A 328 15.10 44.78 -3.41
N THR A 329 14.52 43.74 -4.00
CA THR A 329 13.57 42.87 -3.35
C THR A 329 14.36 41.76 -2.67
N SER A 330 14.16 41.68 -1.36
CA SER A 330 14.35 40.54 -0.47
C SER A 330 14.74 39.23 -1.17
N ILE A 331 15.89 38.69 -0.81
CA ILE A 331 16.20 37.27 -0.98
C ILE A 331 15.27 36.52 0.00
N ASP A 332 14.11 36.11 -0.50
CA ASP A 332 13.23 35.23 0.22
C ASP A 332 13.86 33.84 0.32
N THR A 333 14.27 33.56 1.55
CA THR A 333 14.42 32.24 2.15
C THR A 333 13.31 31.31 1.66
N ALA A 334 13.69 30.10 1.24
CA ALA A 334 12.79 29.02 0.83
C ALA A 334 11.49 29.01 1.65
N ALA A 335 10.41 29.45 1.02
CA ALA A 335 9.07 29.39 1.58
C ALA A 335 8.74 27.92 1.86
N ASN A 336 8.76 27.56 3.14
CA ASN A 336 8.02 26.43 3.64
C ASN A 336 6.54 26.79 3.48
N GLU A 337 5.97 26.55 2.30
CA GLU A 337 4.53 26.63 2.10
C GLU A 337 3.90 25.66 3.08
N GLN A 338 3.22 26.21 4.08
CA GLN A 338 2.38 25.46 5.00
C GLN A 338 1.18 24.95 4.17
N GLU A 339 1.38 23.85 3.44
CA GLU A 339 0.32 23.22 2.65
C GLU A 339 -0.86 22.91 3.57
N ASP A 340 -2.02 23.51 3.29
CA ASP A 340 -3.26 23.24 4.00
C ASP A 340 -3.80 21.86 3.59
N TRP A 341 -3.39 20.84 4.34
CA TRP A 341 -3.77 19.43 4.14
C TRP A 341 -5.25 19.15 4.43
N SER A 342 -5.98 20.11 4.99
CA SER A 342 -7.34 19.91 5.50
C SER A 342 -8.38 19.67 4.41
N LYS A 343 -8.09 20.09 3.17
CA LYS A 343 -9.04 20.02 2.03
C LYS A 343 -8.88 18.77 1.17
N LEU A 344 -7.90 17.92 1.46
CA LEU A 344 -7.63 16.69 0.72
C LEU A 344 -8.30 15.50 1.40
N ASP A 345 -8.70 14.52 0.59
CA ASP A 345 -9.11 13.23 1.13
C ASP A 345 -7.93 12.49 1.77
N ALA A 346 -8.23 11.50 2.61
CA ALA A 346 -7.19 10.77 3.37
C ALA A 346 -6.18 10.07 2.44
N TRP A 347 -6.61 9.60 1.28
CA TRP A 347 -5.77 8.91 0.30
C TRP A 347 -4.80 9.87 -0.41
N ASP A 348 -5.28 11.03 -0.83
CA ASP A 348 -4.50 12.09 -1.47
C ASP A 348 -3.47 12.66 -0.50
N ARG A 349 -3.84 12.86 0.77
CA ARG A 349 -2.89 13.22 1.84
C ARG A 349 -1.77 12.18 1.96
N ARG A 350 -2.13 10.90 2.00
CA ARG A 350 -1.17 9.79 2.07
C ARG A 350 -0.22 9.78 0.87
N CYS A 351 -0.77 9.88 -0.34
CA CYS A 351 0.00 9.85 -1.59
C CYS A 351 1.01 11.00 -1.68
N ARG A 352 0.61 12.21 -1.31
CA ARG A 352 1.50 13.38 -1.32
C ARG A 352 2.57 13.30 -0.23
N LYS A 353 2.23 12.85 0.98
CA LYS A 353 3.20 12.59 2.05
C LYS A 353 4.24 11.55 1.59
N LYS A 354 3.80 10.48 0.91
CA LYS A 354 4.66 9.45 0.32
C LYS A 354 5.62 10.04 -0.72
N ALA A 355 5.10 10.81 -1.67
CA ALA A 355 5.94 11.43 -2.70
C ALA A 355 7.00 12.39 -2.11
N LYS A 356 6.70 13.05 -1.00
CA LYS A 356 7.67 13.92 -0.30
C LYS A 356 8.81 13.12 0.33
N ILE A 357 8.52 11.97 0.96
CA ILE A 357 9.55 11.12 1.55
C ILE A 357 10.35 10.33 0.51
N GLU A 358 9.75 9.98 -0.64
CA GLU A 358 10.46 9.37 -1.77
C GLU A 358 11.49 10.37 -2.33
N LYS A 359 11.10 11.62 -2.54
CA LYS A 359 12.04 12.68 -2.96
C LYS A 359 13.16 12.90 -1.95
N GLU A 360 12.85 12.88 -0.65
CA GLU A 360 13.86 13.00 0.40
C GLU A 360 14.86 11.84 0.35
N ARG A 361 14.40 10.59 0.25
CA ARG A 361 15.26 9.40 0.10
C ARG A 361 16.15 9.52 -1.13
N ASP A 362 15.59 9.87 -2.29
CA ASP A 362 16.35 9.97 -3.54
C ASP A 362 17.45 11.06 -3.44
N THR A 363 17.16 12.16 -2.72
CA THR A 363 18.18 13.20 -2.46
C THR A 363 19.25 12.76 -1.47
N GLU A 364 18.90 11.99 -0.43
CA GLU A 364 19.85 11.44 0.54
C GLU A 364 20.76 10.38 -0.11
N GLU A 365 20.20 9.48 -0.92
CA GLU A 365 20.96 8.46 -1.66
C GLU A 365 21.92 9.09 -2.68
N LEU A 366 21.49 10.13 -3.40
CA LEU A 366 22.36 10.87 -4.31
C LEU A 366 23.51 11.55 -3.56
N ALA A 367 23.25 12.10 -2.36
CA ALA A 367 24.29 12.72 -1.54
C ALA A 367 25.31 11.69 -1.04
N ASP A 368 24.86 10.50 -0.63
CA ASP A 368 25.74 9.41 -0.19
C ASP A 368 26.59 8.85 -1.35
N LEU A 369 26.02 8.71 -2.55
CA LEU A 369 26.77 8.33 -3.76
C LEU A 369 27.84 9.37 -4.12
N VAL A 370 27.50 10.65 -4.07
CA VAL A 370 28.46 11.74 -4.31
C VAL A 370 29.57 11.73 -3.26
N LYS A 371 29.24 11.45 -1.99
CA LYS A 371 30.22 11.31 -0.91
C LYS A 371 31.14 10.11 -1.15
N GLN A 372 30.61 8.98 -1.57
CA GLN A 372 31.37 7.79 -1.89
C GLN A 372 32.31 8.01 -3.09
N MET A 373 31.84 8.65 -4.16
CA MET A 373 32.67 8.99 -5.31
C MET A 373 33.81 9.94 -4.92
N LYS A 374 33.54 10.95 -4.09
CA LYS A 374 34.60 11.84 -3.58
C LYS A 374 35.64 11.08 -2.76
N GLN A 375 35.20 10.11 -1.96
CA GLN A 375 36.10 9.27 -1.17
C GLN A 375 36.97 8.38 -2.07
N GLN A 376 36.38 7.75 -3.10
CA GLN A 376 37.13 6.96 -4.09
C GLN A 376 38.17 7.80 -4.82
N LEU A 377 37.81 9.00 -5.28
CA LEU A 377 38.75 9.94 -5.88
C LEU A 377 39.89 10.33 -4.92
N ALA A 378 39.58 10.55 -3.64
CA ALA A 378 40.60 10.85 -2.63
C ALA A 378 41.55 9.67 -2.37
N ASP A 379 41.03 8.45 -2.41
CA ASP A 379 41.82 7.23 -2.21
C ASP A 379 42.67 6.88 -3.44
N GLU A 380 42.16 7.14 -4.65
CA GLU A 380 42.94 7.03 -5.90
C GLU A 380 44.07 8.05 -5.98
N VAL A 381 43.84 9.30 -5.55
CA VAL A 381 44.89 10.32 -5.46
C VAL A 381 45.97 9.91 -4.46
N LYS A 382 45.58 9.37 -3.30
CA LYS A 382 46.54 8.83 -2.31
C LYS A 382 47.30 7.60 -2.82
N ALA A 383 46.64 6.72 -3.58
CA ALA A 383 47.29 5.57 -4.19
C ALA A 383 48.28 5.96 -5.30
N ALA A 384 47.98 7.03 -6.06
CA ALA A 384 48.89 7.59 -7.05
C ALA A 384 50.12 8.28 -6.42
N GLU A 385 49.95 8.90 -5.24
CA GLU A 385 51.06 9.50 -4.47
C GLU A 385 51.92 8.45 -3.75
N GLY A 386 51.34 7.31 -3.35
CA GLY A 386 52.06 6.20 -2.70
C GLY A 386 52.92 5.33 -3.64
N GLY A 387 52.81 5.50 -4.96
CA GLY A 387 53.54 4.71 -5.97
C GLY A 387 55.01 5.08 -6.17
N ALA A 388 55.52 6.10 -5.46
CA ALA A 388 56.85 6.66 -5.70
C ALA A 388 57.77 6.69 -4.46
N THR A 389 57.80 5.66 -3.61
CA THR A 389 59.02 5.25 -2.87
C THR A 389 58.75 4.04 -1.97
N GLN A 390 59.23 2.86 -2.36
CA GLN A 390 59.75 1.90 -1.39
C GLN A 390 60.68 0.88 -2.04
N GLN A 391 61.98 1.09 -1.90
CA GLN A 391 62.96 0.01 -1.84
C GLN A 391 64.10 0.47 -0.92
N GLY A 392 64.21 -0.14 0.26
CA GLY A 392 65.36 0.08 1.14
C GLY A 392 65.13 -0.31 2.60
N ALA A 393 65.58 -1.53 2.93
CA ALA A 393 65.91 -2.07 4.25
C ALA A 393 64.78 -2.52 5.20
N GLY A 394 64.64 -3.85 5.32
CA GLY A 394 64.08 -4.53 6.49
C GLY A 394 64.98 -4.34 7.73
N GLY A 395 64.57 -4.60 8.96
CA GLY A 395 63.47 -5.42 9.46
C GLY A 395 64.07 -6.36 10.51
N THR A 396 63.78 -6.15 11.80
CA THR A 396 63.79 -7.20 12.84
C THR A 396 62.99 -6.73 14.07
N SER A 397 62.30 -7.70 14.69
CA SER A 397 61.77 -7.76 16.08
C SER A 397 60.64 -6.80 16.47
N ASP A 398 59.70 -7.09 17.37
CA ASP A 398 59.04 -8.27 17.93
C ASP A 398 57.97 -7.70 18.92
N VAL A 399 57.00 -8.50 19.35
CA VAL A 399 56.33 -8.43 20.69
C VAL A 399 55.35 -7.26 21.04
N SER A 400 54.05 -7.64 21.09
CA SER A 400 53.09 -7.59 22.24
C SER A 400 52.27 -6.36 22.70
N ILE A 401 50.97 -6.66 22.96
CA ILE A 401 50.09 -6.34 24.13
C ILE A 401 49.75 -4.82 24.33
N THR A 402 48.51 -4.33 24.51
CA THR A 402 47.62 -4.49 25.69
C THR A 402 46.28 -3.73 25.51
N GLU A 403 45.22 -4.28 26.12
CA GLU A 403 43.99 -3.76 26.75
C GLU A 403 43.65 -2.25 26.79
N GLN A 404 42.34 -1.93 26.87
CA GLN A 404 41.80 -1.00 27.90
C GLN A 404 40.39 -1.38 28.43
N ASN A 405 40.32 -1.36 29.77
CA ASN A 405 39.19 -1.36 30.72
C ASN A 405 38.08 -0.32 30.36
N GLY A 406 36.82 -0.34 30.82
CA GLY A 406 36.22 -0.90 32.04
C GLY A 406 35.80 0.23 33.01
N THR A 407 34.54 0.19 33.48
CA THR A 407 33.90 0.95 34.60
C THR A 407 33.45 2.39 34.33
N SER A 408 32.45 3.00 34.96
CA SER A 408 31.21 2.66 35.70
C SER A 408 30.62 4.04 36.11
N GLY A 409 29.31 4.20 36.34
CA GLY A 409 28.88 5.34 37.16
C GLY A 409 27.45 5.90 37.04
N VAL A 410 26.56 5.34 37.86
CA VAL A 410 25.56 6.06 38.70
C VAL A 410 24.50 6.94 38.02
N SER A 411 23.27 6.42 38.03
CA SER A 411 22.01 7.16 37.86
C SER A 411 21.60 7.89 39.15
N LYS A 412 21.19 9.16 39.04
CA LYS A 412 20.35 9.84 40.04
C LYS A 412 19.06 10.32 39.38
N THR A 413 17.97 10.05 40.09
CA THR A 413 16.56 10.33 39.82
C THR A 413 16.27 11.83 39.79
N SER A 414 15.41 12.29 38.86
CA SER A 414 14.54 13.45 39.08
C SER A 414 13.31 13.41 38.16
N ILE A 415 12.16 13.74 38.75
CA ILE A 415 10.79 13.59 38.24
C ILE A 415 10.41 14.81 37.39
N GLY A 416 9.78 14.58 36.21
CA GLY A 416 9.12 15.63 35.41
C GLY A 416 8.50 15.10 34.10
N THR A 417 7.18 15.24 33.97
CA THR A 417 6.23 15.21 32.82
C THR A 417 6.71 14.71 31.43
N PRO A 418 5.94 13.86 30.71
CA PRO A 418 6.41 13.24 29.47
C PRO A 418 6.37 14.23 28.29
N ALA A 419 7.55 14.64 27.84
CA ALA A 419 7.72 15.24 26.53
C ALA A 419 7.63 14.15 25.45
N ILE A 420 6.84 14.40 24.41
CA ILE A 420 6.78 13.61 23.17
C ILE A 420 8.22 13.51 22.63
N LYS A 421 8.82 12.31 22.72
CA LYS A 421 10.17 12.07 22.21
C LYS A 421 10.14 12.29 20.70
N LYS A 422 10.96 13.22 20.22
CA LYS A 422 11.25 13.40 18.81
C LYS A 422 12.13 12.22 18.42
N ASP A 423 11.59 11.27 17.67
CA ASP A 423 12.33 10.07 17.30
C ASP A 423 13.56 10.44 16.46
N ASP A 424 14.75 10.17 16.98
CA ASP A 424 16.01 10.45 16.30
C ASP A 424 16.39 9.26 15.40
N TRP A 425 16.12 9.38 14.11
CA TRP A 425 16.39 8.36 13.08
C TRP A 425 17.70 8.61 12.33
N SER A 426 18.55 9.49 12.85
CA SER A 426 19.82 9.88 12.22
C SER A 426 20.79 8.71 12.00
N HIS A 427 20.68 7.63 12.79
CA HIS A 427 21.53 6.44 12.73
C HIS A 427 21.10 5.40 11.66
N LEU A 428 19.90 5.54 11.08
CA LEU A 428 19.36 4.61 10.09
C LEU A 428 19.79 4.99 8.68
N THR A 429 19.91 3.98 7.82
CA THR A 429 20.13 4.20 6.38
C THR A 429 18.96 4.98 5.76
N PRO A 430 19.17 5.70 4.64
CA PRO A 430 18.09 6.42 3.94
C PRO A 430 16.87 5.52 3.64
N SER A 431 17.12 4.25 3.28
CA SER A 431 16.07 3.26 2.98
C SER A 431 15.29 2.84 4.24
N GLU A 432 15.95 2.53 5.35
CA GLU A 432 15.28 2.19 6.61
C GLU A 432 14.49 3.38 7.18
N ARG A 433 15.01 4.59 7.03
CA ARG A 433 14.31 5.82 7.43
C ARG A 433 13.07 6.06 6.57
N TYR A 434 13.15 5.77 5.27
CA TYR A 434 12.01 5.79 4.36
C TYR A 434 10.92 4.80 4.79
N GLU A 435 11.27 3.56 5.11
CA GLU A 435 10.30 2.55 5.58
C GLU A 435 9.61 2.96 6.88
N LYS A 436 10.36 3.52 7.84
CA LYS A 436 9.78 4.01 9.11
C LYS A 436 8.82 5.19 8.87
N LYS A 437 9.18 6.13 8.01
CA LYS A 437 8.32 7.25 7.60
C LYS A 437 7.07 6.76 6.89
N LEU A 438 7.20 5.82 5.97
CA LEU A 438 6.08 5.23 5.23
C LEU A 438 5.12 4.51 6.17
N GLY A 439 5.62 3.69 7.09
CA GLY A 439 4.80 3.00 8.08
C GLY A 439 4.04 3.95 9.02
N ARG A 440 4.57 5.14 9.29
CA ARG A 440 3.84 6.19 10.03
C ARG A 440 2.70 6.77 9.20
N ILE A 441 2.97 7.12 7.94
CA ILE A 441 1.96 7.65 7.01
C ILE A 441 0.84 6.63 6.78
N ASP A 442 1.17 5.34 6.68
CA ASP A 442 0.20 4.27 6.50
C ASP A 442 -0.68 4.10 7.73
N ARG A 443 -0.11 4.13 8.95
CA ARG A 443 -0.92 4.11 10.18
C ARG A 443 -1.87 5.30 10.26
N GLU A 444 -1.38 6.51 9.98
CA GLU A 444 -2.23 7.72 9.94
C GLU A 444 -3.40 7.56 8.96
N TYR A 445 -3.15 7.02 7.76
CA TYR A 445 -4.20 6.74 6.78
C TYR A 445 -5.25 5.73 7.27
N TRP A 446 -4.79 4.61 7.84
CA TRP A 446 -5.69 3.57 8.33
C TRP A 446 -6.53 4.02 9.52
N ASP A 447 -5.95 4.82 10.41
CA ASP A 447 -6.67 5.39 11.55
C ASP A 447 -7.72 6.43 11.11
N GLU A 448 -7.39 7.29 10.14
CA GLU A 448 -8.36 8.22 9.51
C GLU A 448 -9.52 7.48 8.84
N ASN A 449 -9.23 6.44 8.04
CA ASN A 449 -10.27 5.67 7.34
C ASN A 449 -11.17 4.89 8.32
N ARG A 450 -10.59 4.30 9.37
CA ARG A 450 -11.36 3.63 10.43
C ARG A 450 -12.29 4.60 11.16
N ALA A 451 -11.83 5.82 11.42
CA ALA A 451 -12.65 6.86 12.03
C ALA A 451 -13.81 7.30 11.12
N GLU A 452 -13.56 7.42 9.81
CA GLU A 452 -14.60 7.76 8.83
C GLU A 452 -15.66 6.65 8.71
N GLU A 453 -15.24 5.39 8.66
CA GLU A 453 -16.15 4.23 8.62
C GLU A 453 -16.98 4.13 9.91
N ALA A 454 -16.34 4.32 11.07
CA ALA A 454 -17.05 4.35 12.36
C ALA A 454 -18.09 5.48 12.42
N ALA A 455 -17.78 6.66 11.87
CA ALA A 455 -18.71 7.78 11.79
C ALA A 455 -19.89 7.48 10.85
N LYS A 456 -19.64 6.85 9.68
CA LYS A 456 -20.70 6.40 8.76
C LYS A 456 -21.63 5.39 9.43
N HIS A 457 -21.06 4.39 10.09
CA HIS A 457 -21.84 3.38 10.82
C HIS A 457 -22.67 4.00 11.95
N ALA A 458 -22.10 4.94 12.72
CA ALA A 458 -22.84 5.66 13.74
C ALA A 458 -24.00 6.49 13.17
N ALA A 459 -23.80 7.14 12.01
CA ALA A 459 -24.86 7.88 11.32
C ALA A 459 -25.98 6.96 10.83
N GLU A 460 -25.64 5.78 10.29
CA GLU A 460 -26.62 4.78 9.87
C GLU A 460 -27.46 4.26 11.05
N LEU A 461 -26.83 4.01 12.19
CA LEU A 461 -27.53 3.62 13.42
C LEU A 461 -28.49 4.72 13.91
N LEU A 462 -28.09 5.99 13.82
CA LEU A 462 -28.96 7.12 14.17
C LEU A 462 -30.16 7.22 13.24
N GLU A 463 -29.99 7.01 11.93
CA GLU A 463 -31.10 7.00 10.98
C GLU A 463 -32.05 5.83 11.23
N LYS A 464 -31.52 4.63 11.50
CA LYS A 464 -32.33 3.46 11.89
C LYS A 464 -33.14 3.72 13.17
N ALA A 465 -32.51 4.33 14.18
CA ALA A 465 -33.19 4.68 15.43
C ALA A 465 -34.30 5.72 15.20
N LYS A 466 -34.07 6.75 14.36
CA LYS A 466 -35.11 7.72 14.00
C LYS A 466 -36.29 7.05 13.30
N GLN A 467 -36.03 6.12 12.38
CA GLN A 467 -37.08 5.39 11.67
C GLN A 467 -37.93 4.57 12.64
N GLN A 468 -37.29 3.84 13.57
CA GLN A 468 -38.00 3.08 14.60
C GLN A 468 -38.91 3.97 15.46
N MET A 469 -38.40 5.12 15.91
CA MET A 469 -39.20 6.08 16.69
C MET A 469 -40.39 6.63 15.89
N ALA A 470 -40.23 6.84 14.58
CA ALA A 470 -41.32 7.28 13.71
C ALA A 470 -42.38 6.20 13.50
N ASP A 471 -41.95 4.94 13.31
CA ASP A 471 -42.85 3.81 13.15
C ASP A 471 -43.63 3.52 14.44
N GLU A 472 -42.97 3.61 15.61
CA GLU A 472 -43.62 3.50 16.92
C GLU A 472 -44.62 4.64 17.17
N ALA A 473 -44.28 5.89 16.84
CA ALA A 473 -45.18 7.02 16.97
C ALA A 473 -46.44 6.84 16.11
N LYS A 474 -46.29 6.34 14.88
CA LYS A 474 -47.41 6.03 13.98
C LYS A 474 -48.28 4.89 14.53
N ALA A 475 -47.68 3.85 15.09
CA ALA A 475 -48.42 2.75 15.71
C ALA A 475 -49.24 3.21 16.93
N VAL A 476 -48.71 4.15 17.73
CA VAL A 476 -49.43 4.74 18.86
C VAL A 476 -50.61 5.60 18.39
N GLU A 477 -50.44 6.38 17.31
CA GLU A 477 -51.52 7.20 16.72
C GLU A 477 -52.63 6.32 16.15
N GLU A 478 -52.29 5.24 15.43
CA GLU A 478 -53.26 4.27 14.92
C GLU A 478 -54.00 3.54 16.04
N ALA A 479 -53.31 3.20 17.15
CA ALA A 479 -53.93 2.59 18.33
C ALA A 479 -54.86 3.54 19.10
N ALA A 480 -54.60 4.85 19.07
CA ALA A 480 -55.46 5.86 19.70
C ALA A 480 -56.71 6.18 18.85
N ALA A 481 -56.71 5.83 17.57
CA ALA A 481 -57.83 6.03 16.65
C ALA A 481 -58.84 4.87 16.63
N GLN A 482 -58.49 3.73 17.21
CA GLN A 482 -59.35 2.55 17.41
C GLN A 482 -60.05 2.62 18.77
#